data_AF-A6T1T2-F1
#
_entry.id   AF-A6T1T2-F1
#
_cell.length_a   1.000
_cell.length_b   1.000
_cell.length_c   1.000
_cell.angle_alpha   90.00
_cell.angle_beta   90.00
_cell.angle_gamma   90.00
#
_symmetry.space_group_name_H-M   'P 1'
#
loop_
_entity.id
_entity.type
_entity.pdbx_description
1 polymer ?
#
loop_
_entity_poly.entity_id
_entity_poly.type
_entity_poly.pdbx_seq_one_letter_code
_entity_poly.pdbx_strand_id
1 'polypeptide(L)'
;MKNETEWQTQIAAQNAADALANARGTLMRALQELDSYIEKFDAADSPARKAEALNWTLNYLATGIAPNLRLDLIANAQAQFTRLAK
;
A
#
# COMPACT_ATOMS: atom_id res chain seq x y z
N MET A 1 20.33 -12.04 -28.52
CA MET A 1 19.95 -10.65 -28.15
C MET A 1 18.44 -10.63 -28.01
N LYS A 2 17.92 -10.02 -26.94
CA LYS A 2 16.48 -9.79 -26.83
C LYS A 2 16.06 -8.76 -27.86
N ASN A 3 14.91 -8.96 -28.50
CA ASN A 3 14.32 -7.95 -29.36
C ASN A 3 13.68 -6.83 -28.52
N GLU A 4 13.29 -5.73 -29.16
CA GLU A 4 12.74 -4.55 -28.47
C GLU A 4 11.51 -4.89 -27.62
N THR A 5 10.60 -5.71 -28.16
CA THR A 5 9.37 -6.12 -27.46
C THR A 5 9.66 -6.93 -26.19
N GLU A 6 10.65 -7.82 -26.23
CA GLU A 6 11.09 -8.61 -25.07
C GLU A 6 11.70 -7.72 -23.98
N TRP A 7 12.45 -6.68 -24.38
CA TRP A 7 12.96 -5.69 -23.43
C TRP A 7 11.84 -4.89 -22.78
N GLN A 8 10.90 -4.38 -23.57
CA GLN A 8 9.75 -3.62 -23.05
C GLN A 8 8.87 -4.45 -22.11
N THR A 9 8.68 -5.73 -22.44
CA THR A 9 7.93 -6.68 -21.59
C THR A 9 8.65 -6.92 -20.27
N GLN A 10 9.97 -7.08 -20.28
CA GLN A 10 10.76 -7.24 -19.06
C GLN A 10 10.69 -6.00 -18.17
N ILE A 11 10.79 -4.80 -18.75
CA ILE A 11 10.67 -3.54 -18.01
C ILE A 11 9.28 -3.41 -17.37
N ALA A 12 8.21 -3.72 -18.12
CA ALA A 12 6.85 -3.69 -17.60
C ALA A 12 6.65 -4.68 -16.44
N ALA A 13 7.23 -5.88 -16.54
CA ALA A 13 7.20 -6.87 -15.47
C ALA A 13 7.93 -6.42 -14.21
N GLN A 14 9.11 -5.80 -14.35
CA GLN A 14 9.85 -5.26 -13.22
C GLN A 14 9.06 -4.13 -12.52
N ASN A 15 8.54 -3.17 -13.29
CA ASN A 15 7.73 -2.08 -12.75
C ASN A 15 6.49 -2.58 -12.00
N ALA A 16 5.82 -3.61 -12.53
CA ALA A 16 4.68 -4.23 -11.87
C ALA A 16 5.08 -4.93 -10.57
N ALA A 17 6.17 -5.69 -10.57
CA ALA A 17 6.67 -6.37 -9.38
C ALA A 17 7.00 -5.36 -8.27
N ASP A 18 7.69 -4.27 -8.62
CA ASP A 18 8.05 -3.22 -7.67
C ASP A 18 6.82 -2.47 -7.13
N ALA A 19 5.85 -2.18 -7.98
CA ALA A 19 4.59 -1.55 -7.57
C ALA A 19 3.79 -2.44 -6.60
N LEU A 20 3.70 -3.74 -6.89
CA LEU A 20 3.02 -4.70 -6.02
C LEU A 20 3.77 -4.89 -4.69
N ALA A 21 5.10 -4.97 -4.72
CA ALA A 21 5.92 -5.04 -3.52
C ALA A 21 5.76 -3.78 -2.64
N ASN A 22 5.67 -2.60 -3.26
CA ASN A 22 5.42 -1.34 -2.55
C ASN A 22 4.05 -1.36 -1.85
N ALA A 23 2.98 -1.71 -2.59
CA ALA A 23 1.63 -1.80 -2.04
C ALA A 23 1.57 -2.80 -0.88
N ARG A 24 2.18 -3.99 -1.04
CA ARG A 24 2.28 -4.99 0.04
C ARG A 24 3.01 -4.43 1.25
N GLY A 25 4.16 -3.78 1.05
CA GLY A 25 4.94 -3.16 2.14
C GLY A 25 4.15 -2.06 2.87
N THR A 26 3.35 -1.28 2.15
CA THR A 26 2.45 -0.29 2.76
C THR A 26 1.39 -0.96 3.62
N LEU A 27 0.75 -2.03 3.14
CA LEU A 27 -0.25 -2.76 3.93
C LEU A 27 0.37 -3.41 5.18
N MET A 28 1.57 -3.97 5.07
CA MET A 28 2.28 -4.51 6.24
C MET A 28 2.56 -3.44 7.30
N ARG A 29 2.99 -2.25 6.88
CA ARG A 29 3.17 -1.10 7.80
C ARG A 29 1.84 -0.67 8.41
N ALA A 30 0.76 -0.67 7.63
CA ALA A 30 -0.57 -0.34 8.13
C ALA A 30 -1.07 -1.33 9.19
N LEU A 31 -0.77 -2.63 9.02
CA LEU A 31 -1.05 -3.64 10.04
C LEU A 31 -0.27 -3.38 11.33
N GLN A 32 1.03 -3.07 11.22
CA GLN A 32 1.85 -2.72 12.39
C GLN A 32 1.33 -1.47 13.14
N GLU A 33 0.90 -0.45 12.42
CA GLU A 33 0.27 0.73 13.03
C GLU A 33 -1.06 0.39 13.71
N LEU A 34 -1.86 -0.50 13.11
CA LEU A 34 -3.10 -0.98 13.73
C LEU A 34 -2.82 -1.73 15.03
N ASP A 35 -1.80 -2.59 15.06
CA ASP A 35 -1.38 -3.30 16.27
C ASP A 35 -0.99 -2.30 17.39
N SER A 36 -0.25 -1.23 17.06
CA SER A 36 0.09 -0.15 18.00
C SER A 36 -1.15 0.58 18.55
N TYR A 37 -2.18 0.80 17.73
CA TYR A 37 -3.43 1.39 18.21
C TYR A 37 -4.22 0.43 19.12
N ILE A 38 -4.21 -0.86 18.83
CA ILE A 38 -4.81 -1.90 19.68
C ILE A 38 -4.11 -1.92 21.04
N GLU A 39 -2.78 -1.93 21.07
CA GLU A 39 -2.00 -1.88 22.32
C GLU A 39 -2.33 -0.63 23.15
N LYS A 40 -2.42 0.56 22.50
CA LYS A 40 -2.81 1.80 23.17
C LYS A 40 -4.22 1.74 23.72
N PHE A 41 -5.16 1.14 22.99
CA PHE A 41 -6.52 0.94 23.47
C PHE A 41 -6.56 0.02 24.69
N ASP A 42 -5.82 -1.09 24.67
CA ASP A 42 -5.79 -2.06 25.76
C ASP A 42 -5.12 -1.49 27.01
N ALA A 43 -4.04 -0.73 26.85
CA ALA A 43 -3.33 -0.06 27.93
C ALA A 43 -4.06 1.17 28.52
N ALA A 44 -5.10 1.68 27.86
CA ALA A 44 -5.81 2.87 28.29
C ALA A 44 -6.60 2.65 29.60
N ASP A 45 -6.35 3.53 30.57
CA ASP A 45 -6.88 3.48 31.94
C ASP A 45 -8.28 4.08 32.10
N SER A 46 -8.82 4.69 31.04
CA SER A 46 -10.07 5.43 31.09
C SER A 46 -10.85 5.35 29.77
N PRO A 47 -12.20 5.45 29.83
CA PRO A 47 -13.03 5.48 28.63
C PRO A 47 -12.65 6.60 27.65
N ALA A 48 -12.26 7.77 28.15
CA ALA A 48 -11.83 8.90 27.32
C ALA A 48 -10.57 8.57 26.50
N ARG A 49 -9.56 7.92 27.11
CA ARG A 49 -8.34 7.48 26.42
C ARG A 49 -8.61 6.36 25.41
N LYS A 50 -9.53 5.44 25.73
CA LYS A 50 -9.99 4.43 24.76
C LYS A 50 -10.65 5.08 23.54
N ALA A 51 -11.53 6.06 23.74
CA ALA A 51 -12.14 6.81 22.65
C ALA A 51 -11.11 7.57 21.80
N GLU A 52 -10.09 8.14 22.43
CA GLU A 52 -8.97 8.78 21.74
C GLU A 52 -8.24 7.78 20.83
N ALA A 53 -7.83 6.61 21.34
CA ALA A 53 -7.16 5.58 20.55
C ALA A 53 -7.99 5.12 19.33
N LEU A 54 -9.30 4.94 19.52
CA LEU A 54 -10.21 4.61 18.42
C LEU A 54 -10.30 5.73 17.37
N ASN A 55 -10.33 7.00 17.79
CA ASN A 55 -10.36 8.13 16.86
C ASN A 55 -9.07 8.23 16.04
N TRP A 56 -7.91 8.02 16.67
CA TRP A 56 -6.63 7.94 15.95
C TRP A 56 -6.61 6.79 14.94
N THR A 57 -7.14 5.63 15.32
CA THR A 57 -7.27 4.47 14.42
C THR A 57 -8.13 4.82 13.21
N LEU A 58 -9.32 5.40 13.43
CA LEU A 58 -10.22 5.83 12.35
C LEU A 58 -9.53 6.80 11.39
N ASN A 59 -8.87 7.82 11.94
CA ASN A 59 -8.14 8.80 11.14
C ASN A 59 -7.05 8.14 10.29
N TYR A 60 -6.26 7.23 10.87
CA TYR A 60 -5.21 6.51 10.16
C TYR A 60 -5.77 5.60 9.06
N LEU A 61 -6.84 4.85 9.32
CA LEU A 61 -7.45 3.99 8.30
C LEU A 61 -8.01 4.80 7.13
N ALA A 62 -8.65 5.93 7.43
CA ALA A 62 -9.25 6.80 6.41
C ALA A 62 -8.22 7.52 5.54
N THR A 63 -7.09 7.95 6.14
CA THR A 63 -6.15 8.88 5.47
C THR A 63 -4.77 8.28 5.21
N GLY A 64 -4.37 7.26 5.95
CA GLY A 64 -3.01 6.72 5.96
C GLY A 64 -2.80 5.51 5.04
N ILE A 65 -3.84 4.81 4.61
CA ILE A 65 -3.69 3.59 3.80
C ILE A 65 -3.77 3.91 2.30
N ALA A 66 -4.94 4.34 1.81
CA ALA A 66 -5.18 4.48 0.38
C ALA A 66 -4.19 5.41 -0.35
N PRO A 67 -3.83 6.60 0.19
CA PRO A 67 -2.83 7.46 -0.46
C PRO A 67 -1.43 6.85 -0.53
N ASN A 68 -1.07 6.01 0.44
CA ASN A 68 0.26 5.41 0.55
C ASN A 68 0.39 4.08 -0.22
N LEU A 69 -0.71 3.52 -0.74
CA LEU A 69 -0.68 2.34 -1.61
C LEU A 69 -0.07 2.61 -2.98
N ARG A 70 0.09 3.88 -3.37
CA ARG A 70 0.65 4.28 -4.66
C ARG A 70 -0.01 3.55 -5.82
N LEU A 71 -1.34 3.59 -5.84
CA LEU A 71 -2.18 2.96 -6.88
C LEU A 71 -1.82 3.46 -8.29
N ASP A 72 -1.25 4.67 -8.39
CA ASP A 72 -0.69 5.23 -9.62
C ASP A 72 0.43 4.36 -10.22
N LEU A 73 1.30 3.75 -9.39
CA LEU A 73 2.37 2.87 -9.88
C LEU A 73 1.81 1.60 -10.50
N ILE A 74 0.79 1.01 -9.85
CA ILE A 74 0.09 -0.17 -10.36
C ILE A 74 -0.64 0.17 -11.66
N ALA A 75 -1.34 1.31 -11.70
CA ALA A 75 -2.04 1.77 -12.90
C ALA A 75 -1.07 2.01 -14.08
N ASN A 76 0.09 2.59 -13.81
CA ASN A 76 1.12 2.80 -14.84
C ASN A 76 1.68 1.48 -15.38
N ALA A 77 1.98 0.51 -14.51
CA ALA A 77 2.43 -0.81 -14.93
C ALA A 77 1.35 -1.56 -15.74
N GLN A 78 0.09 -1.48 -15.31
CA GLN A 78 -1.05 -2.02 -16.04
C GLN A 78 -1.21 -1.38 -17.43
N ALA A 79 -1.02 -0.06 -17.55
CA ALA A 79 -1.08 0.65 -18.81
C ALA A 79 0.07 0.25 -19.76
N GLN A 80 1.28 -0.03 -19.24
CA GLN A 80 2.40 -0.55 -20.03
C GLN A 80 2.03 -1.89 -20.68
N PHE A 81 1.51 -2.85 -19.90
CA PHE A 81 1.05 -4.13 -20.44
C PHE A 81 -0.08 -3.99 -21.45
N THR A 82 -1.03 -3.07 -21.21
CA THR A 82 -2.12 -2.81 -22.16
C THR A 82 -1.62 -2.29 -23.50
N ARG A 83 -0.53 -1.52 -23.52
CA ARG A 83 0.09 -1.05 -24.77
C ARG A 83 0.84 -2.15 -25.49
N LEU A 84 1.51 -3.05 -24.76
CA LEU A 84 2.24 -4.18 -25.34
C LEU A 84 1.33 -5.29 -25.89
N ALA A 85 0.09 -5.36 -25.40
CA ALA A 85 -0.92 -6.32 -25.85
C ALA A 85 -1.69 -5.87 -27.11
N LYS A 86 -1.44 -4.66 -27.62
CA LYS A 86 -2.01 -4.12 -28.86
C LYS A 86 -1.04 -4.31 -30.02
#